data_AF-A0A952D5R7-F1
#
_entry.id   AF-A0A952D5R7-F1
#
_cell.length_a   1.000
_cell.length_b   1.000
_cell.length_c   1.000
_cell.angle_alpha   90.00
_cell.angle_beta   90.00
_cell.angle_gamma   90.00
#
_symmetry.space_group_name_H-M   'P 1'
#
loop_
_entity.id
_entity.type
_entity.pdbx_description
1 polymer ?
#
loop_
_entity_poly.entity_id
_entity_poly.type
_entity_poly.pdbx_seq_one_letter_code
_entity_poly.pdbx_strand_id
1 'polypeptide(L)'
;MALPPGLVSRSVALALYLAGYAALALLPVPHAVAALGAVAGSWAIGRLVGHSVVLLVGIGWATAHFSGGAGGASGMHQWIMATFCLDADSAWNAMVFLRKGMHFFGYGLLAQGARTLASRLALPWPVVLGLLWCLAHAALDEARQAGTMGRTGTAWDVVLNLSGAAFVMAVAELASMGRRPDQTS
;
A
#
# COMPACT_ATOMS: atom_id res chain seq x y z
N MET A 1 -22.46 14.03 26.66
CA MET A 1 -21.50 12.93 26.87
C MET A 1 -20.17 13.35 26.25
N ALA A 2 -19.18 13.74 27.05
CA ALA A 2 -17.89 14.21 26.54
C ALA A 2 -17.04 12.99 26.14
N LEU A 3 -16.48 13.00 24.93
CA LEU A 3 -15.57 11.95 24.49
C LEU A 3 -14.28 11.98 25.33
N PRO A 4 -13.69 10.82 25.66
CA PRO A 4 -12.45 10.78 26.43
C PRO A 4 -11.34 11.54 25.67
N PRO A 5 -10.44 12.25 26.37
CA PRO A 5 -9.48 13.18 25.77
C PRO A 5 -8.53 12.56 24.73
N GLY A 6 -8.32 11.24 24.76
CA GLY A 6 -7.54 10.52 23.74
C GLY A 6 -8.29 10.20 22.44
N LEU A 7 -9.62 10.35 22.40
CA LEU A 7 -10.44 10.01 21.24
C LEU A 7 -10.55 11.19 20.28
N VAL A 8 -10.58 12.42 20.81
CA VAL A 8 -10.56 13.65 20.00
C VAL A 8 -9.27 13.77 19.21
N SER A 9 -8.11 13.44 19.80
CA SER A 9 -6.83 13.47 19.08
C SER A 9 -6.74 12.42 17.97
N ARG A 10 -7.36 11.24 18.17
CA ARG A 10 -7.42 10.16 17.17
C ARG A 10 -8.34 10.49 16.00
N SER A 11 -9.51 11.07 16.28
CA SER A 11 -10.46 11.48 15.24
C SER A 11 -9.92 12.63 14.40
N VAL A 12 -9.23 13.59 15.02
CA VAL A 12 -8.57 14.69 14.31
C VAL A 12 -7.40 14.17 13.46
N ALA A 13 -6.59 13.25 13.99
CA ALA A 13 -5.51 12.63 13.22
C ALA A 13 -6.05 11.85 12.00
N LEU A 14 -7.15 11.12 12.16
CA LEU A 14 -7.81 10.40 11.07
C LEU A 14 -8.42 11.35 10.03
N ALA A 15 -9.05 12.43 10.47
CA ALA A 15 -9.63 13.44 9.57
C ALA A 15 -8.53 14.18 8.77
N LEU A 16 -7.43 14.56 9.42
CA LEU A 16 -6.28 15.17 8.75
C LEU A 16 -5.59 14.19 7.77
N TYR A 17 -5.56 12.90 8.12
CA TYR A 17 -5.06 11.84 7.24
C TYR A 17 -5.92 11.69 5.97
N LEU A 18 -7.24 11.58 6.13
CA LEU A 18 -8.17 11.49 5.01
C LEU A 18 -8.13 12.74 4.13
N ALA A 19 -8.04 13.93 4.74
CA ALA A 19 -7.93 15.20 4.04
C ALA A 19 -6.61 15.33 3.27
N GLY A 20 -5.48 14.91 3.85
CA GLY A 20 -4.18 14.91 3.18
C GLY A 20 -4.14 13.98 1.97
N TYR A 21 -4.76 12.80 2.08
CA TYR A 21 -4.87 11.84 0.97
C TYR A 21 -5.76 12.38 -0.17
N ALA A 22 -6.90 12.99 0.16
CA ALA A 22 -7.76 13.64 -0.81
C ALA A 22 -7.07 14.83 -1.50
N ALA A 23 -6.29 15.63 -0.78
CA ALA A 23 -5.54 16.75 -1.33
C ALA A 23 -4.40 16.30 -2.26
N LEU A 24 -3.69 15.24 -1.92
CA LEU A 24 -2.66 14.63 -2.77
C LEU A 24 -3.22 14.05 -4.08
N ALA A 25 -4.47 13.58 -4.07
CA ALA A 25 -5.15 13.09 -5.26
C ALA A 25 -5.63 14.21 -6.21
N LEU A 26 -5.70 15.46 -5.74
CA LEU A 26 -6.33 16.58 -6.46
C LEU A 26 -5.36 17.68 -6.93
N LEU A 27 -4.13 17.75 -6.39
CA LEU A 27 -3.21 18.84 -6.69
C LEU A 27 -2.21 18.46 -7.81
N PRO A 28 -1.97 19.34 -8.81
CA PRO A 28 -0.95 19.17 -9.83
C PRO A 28 0.43 19.55 -9.27
N VAL A 29 0.85 18.92 -8.18
CA VAL A 29 2.15 19.16 -7.57
C VAL A 29 3.21 18.38 -8.36
N PRO A 30 4.40 18.95 -8.63
CA PRO A 30 5.53 18.19 -9.13
C PRO A 30 5.73 16.94 -8.27
N HIS A 31 5.72 15.77 -8.90
CA HIS A 31 5.67 14.46 -8.24
C HIS A 31 6.72 14.29 -7.13
N ALA A 32 7.90 14.91 -7.26
CA ALA A 32 8.96 14.90 -6.26
C ALA A 32 8.63 15.68 -4.98
N VAL A 33 7.95 16.83 -5.10
CA VAL A 33 7.53 17.64 -3.94
C VAL A 33 6.36 16.98 -3.21
N ALA A 34 5.44 16.38 -3.97
CA ALA A 34 4.39 15.53 -3.41
C ALA A 34 4.96 14.32 -2.66
N ALA A 35 5.99 13.66 -3.22
CA ALA A 35 6.68 12.54 -2.59
C ALA A 35 7.35 12.94 -1.27
N LEU A 36 8.12 14.03 -1.27
CA LEU A 36 8.82 14.51 -0.08
C LEU A 36 7.86 14.98 1.00
N GLY A 37 6.78 15.68 0.62
CA GLY A 37 5.71 16.07 1.53
C GLY A 37 4.98 14.85 2.11
N ALA A 38 4.68 13.85 1.29
CA ALA A 38 4.08 12.60 1.73
C ALA A 38 5.00 11.84 2.68
N VAL A 39 6.31 11.72 2.39
CA VAL A 39 7.29 11.01 3.25
C VAL A 39 7.52 11.77 4.56
N ALA A 40 7.74 13.09 4.53
CA ALA A 40 7.96 13.90 5.72
C ALA A 40 6.71 13.98 6.61
N GLY A 41 5.54 14.17 6.00
CA GLY A 41 4.24 14.11 6.68
C GLY A 41 3.99 12.72 7.29
N SER A 42 4.27 11.66 6.53
CA SER A 42 4.18 10.29 7.01
C SER A 42 5.12 10.01 8.17
N TRP A 43 6.35 10.53 8.13
CA TRP A 43 7.33 10.34 9.19
C TRP A 43 6.94 11.09 10.47
N ALA A 44 6.46 12.33 10.35
CA ALA A 44 5.94 13.11 11.46
C ALA A 44 4.69 12.46 12.09
N ILE A 45 3.76 11.98 11.26
CA ILE A 45 2.58 11.22 11.70
C ILE A 45 3.00 9.84 12.24
N GLY A 46 4.02 9.21 11.67
CA GLY A 46 4.57 7.92 12.10
C GLY A 46 5.16 7.96 13.50
N ARG A 47 5.72 9.09 13.92
CA ARG A 47 6.12 9.32 15.32
C ARG A 47 4.94 9.42 16.28
N LEU A 48 3.77 9.86 15.79
CA LEU A 48 2.56 10.07 16.61
C LEU A 48 1.62 8.85 16.61
N VAL A 49 1.57 8.09 15.50
CA VAL A 49 0.56 7.05 15.23
C VAL A 49 1.21 5.69 14.91
N GLY A 50 2.54 5.68 14.77
CA GLY A 50 3.38 4.50 14.58
C GLY A 50 3.69 4.16 13.11
N HIS A 51 4.74 3.33 12.92
CA HIS A 51 5.30 2.94 11.61
C HIS A 51 4.29 2.38 10.59
N SER A 52 3.14 1.85 11.03
CA SER A 52 2.08 1.35 10.16
C SER A 52 1.49 2.43 9.26
N VAL A 53 1.38 3.68 9.74
CA VAL A 53 0.88 4.79 8.93
C VAL A 53 1.89 5.19 7.86
N VAL A 54 3.19 5.17 8.19
CA VAL A 54 4.26 5.44 7.21
C VAL A 54 4.21 4.44 6.07
N LEU A 55 4.04 3.15 6.39
CA LEU A 55 3.90 2.10 5.39
C LEU A 55 2.66 2.32 4.51
N LEU A 56 1.51 2.62 5.11
CA LEU A 56 0.27 2.85 4.37
C LEU A 56 0.38 4.02 3.38
N VAL A 57 0.91 5.15 3.83
CA VAL A 57 1.05 6.32 2.96
C VAL A 57 2.14 6.09 1.93
N GLY A 58 3.29 5.54 2.34
CA GLY A 58 4.41 5.29 1.43
C GLY A 58 4.02 4.34 0.30
N ILE A 59 3.38 3.21 0.64
CA ILE A 59 2.92 2.24 -0.36
C ILE A 59 1.76 2.82 -1.18
N GLY A 60 0.76 3.45 -0.55
CA GLY A 60 -0.37 4.05 -1.27
C GLY A 60 0.07 5.13 -2.26
N TRP A 61 1.01 5.99 -1.86
CA TRP A 61 1.64 6.98 -2.74
C TRP A 61 2.41 6.32 -3.88
N ALA A 62 3.25 5.32 -3.59
CA ALA A 62 4.02 4.61 -4.60
C ALA A 62 3.09 3.95 -5.63
N THR A 63 2.05 3.25 -5.17
CA THR A 63 1.00 2.67 -6.02
C THR A 63 0.36 3.76 -6.89
N ALA A 64 -0.07 4.88 -6.31
CA ALA A 64 -0.67 5.96 -7.10
C ALA A 64 0.32 6.54 -8.14
N HIS A 65 1.59 6.71 -7.79
CA HIS A 65 2.62 7.22 -8.70
C HIS A 65 2.83 6.27 -9.89
N PHE A 66 3.05 4.98 -9.61
CA PHE A 66 3.32 3.95 -10.62
C PHE A 66 2.06 3.45 -11.34
N SER A 67 0.87 3.76 -10.85
CA SER A 67 -0.38 3.42 -11.54
C SER A 67 -0.51 4.13 -12.89
N GLY A 68 0.01 5.37 -12.99
CA GLY A 68 0.03 6.16 -14.22
C GLY A 68 1.15 5.79 -15.20
N GLY A 69 1.49 6.73 -16.08
CA GLY A 69 2.52 6.52 -17.11
C GLY A 69 3.92 6.17 -16.56
N ALA A 70 4.22 6.58 -15.31
CA ALA A 70 5.48 6.27 -14.65
C ALA A 70 5.70 4.77 -14.38
N GLY A 71 4.64 3.95 -14.29
CA GLY A 71 4.76 2.50 -14.14
C GLY A 71 4.66 1.72 -15.45
N GLY A 72 4.90 2.37 -16.59
CA GLY A 72 4.96 1.70 -17.90
C GLY A 72 6.01 0.58 -17.94
N ALA A 73 5.73 -0.45 -18.73
CA ALA A 73 6.59 -1.63 -18.87
C ALA A 73 7.96 -1.32 -19.52
N SER A 74 7.99 -0.37 -20.47
CA SER A 74 9.16 -0.10 -21.31
C SER A 74 10.42 0.29 -20.53
N GLY A 75 10.30 1.21 -19.56
CA GLY A 75 11.45 1.67 -18.77
C GLY A 75 12.04 0.55 -17.91
N MET A 76 11.19 -0.25 -17.27
CA MET A 76 11.63 -1.37 -16.44
C MET A 76 12.26 -2.49 -17.28
N HIS A 77 11.68 -2.79 -18.44
CA HIS A 77 12.22 -3.75 -19.39
C HIS A 77 13.64 -3.38 -19.84
N GLN A 78 13.84 -2.13 -20.28
CA GLN A 78 15.16 -1.61 -20.68
C GLN A 78 16.16 -1.64 -19.52
N TRP A 79 15.73 -1.25 -18.32
CA TRP A 79 16.58 -1.29 -17.13
C TRP A 79 17.01 -2.72 -16.77
N ILE A 80 16.10 -3.70 -16.86
CA ILE A 80 16.42 -5.12 -16.60
C ILE A 80 17.40 -5.66 -17.65
N MET A 81 17.17 -5.39 -18.94
CA MET A 81 18.10 -5.78 -20.00
C MET A 81 19.50 -5.22 -19.75
N ALA A 82 19.60 -3.93 -19.43
CA ALA A 82 20.87 -3.26 -19.20
C ALA A 82 21.59 -3.73 -17.92
N THR A 83 20.84 -4.02 -16.86
CA THR A 83 21.40 -4.38 -15.54
C THR A 83 21.86 -5.84 -15.49
N PHE A 84 21.10 -6.74 -16.10
CA PHE A 84 21.32 -8.19 -16.01
C PHE A 84 21.86 -8.82 -17.29
N CYS A 85 22.10 -8.01 -18.34
CA CYS A 85 22.54 -8.47 -19.66
C CYS A 85 21.63 -9.56 -20.25
N LEU A 86 20.32 -9.44 -20.02
CA LEU A 86 19.33 -10.39 -20.52
C LEU A 86 18.90 -10.02 -21.94
N ASP A 87 18.56 -11.04 -22.74
CA ASP A 87 17.85 -10.85 -24.00
C ASP A 87 16.44 -10.28 -23.76
N ALA A 88 15.79 -9.83 -24.84
CA ALA A 88 14.51 -9.14 -24.76
C ALA A 88 13.41 -10.01 -24.13
N ASP A 89 13.35 -11.31 -24.44
CA ASP A 89 12.31 -12.21 -23.97
C ASP A 89 12.52 -12.56 -22.49
N SER A 90 13.76 -12.88 -22.11
CA SER A 90 14.14 -13.11 -20.71
C SER A 90 13.87 -11.89 -19.83
N ALA A 91 14.22 -10.70 -20.31
CA ALA A 91 13.96 -9.45 -19.58
C ALA A 91 12.47 -9.15 -19.46
N TRP A 92 11.67 -9.45 -20.49
CA TRP A 92 10.22 -9.28 -20.44
C TRP A 92 9.59 -10.18 -19.38
N ASN A 93 9.98 -11.45 -19.34
CA ASN A 93 9.51 -12.40 -18.33
C ASN A 93 9.92 -11.95 -16.91
N ALA A 94 11.18 -11.58 -16.72
CA ALA A 94 11.68 -11.08 -15.43
C ALA A 94 10.90 -9.83 -14.98
N MET A 95 10.63 -8.89 -15.89
CA MET A 95 9.80 -7.71 -15.62
C MET A 95 8.39 -8.09 -15.19
N VAL A 96 7.73 -9.02 -15.89
CA VAL A 96 6.37 -9.47 -15.54
C VAL A 96 6.35 -10.10 -14.15
N PHE A 97 7.31 -10.98 -13.85
CA PHE A 97 7.44 -11.59 -12.52
C PHE A 97 7.70 -10.53 -11.44
N LEU A 98 8.61 -9.59 -11.69
CA LEU A 98 8.94 -8.53 -10.74
C LEU A 98 7.71 -7.65 -10.46
N ARG A 99 6.98 -7.24 -11.51
CA ARG A 99 5.76 -6.45 -11.36
C ARG A 99 4.69 -7.20 -10.58
N LYS A 100 4.38 -8.45 -10.95
CA LYS A 100 3.38 -9.25 -10.25
C LYS A 100 3.79 -9.54 -8.80
N GLY A 101 5.08 -9.74 -8.54
CA GLY A 101 5.63 -9.87 -7.19
C GLY A 101 5.47 -8.59 -6.37
N MET A 102 5.83 -7.43 -6.92
CA MET A 102 5.65 -6.14 -6.25
C MET A 102 4.18 -5.85 -5.95
N HIS A 103 3.27 -6.18 -6.86
CA HIS A 103 1.83 -6.09 -6.64
C HIS A 103 1.39 -7.01 -5.50
N PHE A 104 1.70 -8.30 -5.59
CA PHE A 104 1.34 -9.28 -4.57
C PHE A 104 1.84 -8.90 -3.17
N PHE A 105 3.15 -8.64 -3.02
CA PHE A 105 3.73 -8.31 -1.72
C PHE A 105 3.44 -6.87 -1.27
N GLY A 106 3.42 -5.91 -2.18
CA GLY A 106 3.15 -4.50 -1.88
C GLY A 106 1.72 -4.30 -1.35
N TYR A 107 0.73 -4.88 -2.02
CA TYR A 107 -0.65 -4.90 -1.52
C TYR A 107 -0.80 -5.75 -0.25
N GLY A 108 -0.01 -6.82 -0.13
CA GLY A 108 0.21 -7.58 1.10
C GLY A 108 0.54 -6.70 2.31
N LEU A 109 1.61 -5.91 2.19
CA LEU A 109 2.09 -5.01 3.22
C LEU A 109 1.13 -3.85 3.48
N LEU A 110 0.48 -3.33 2.44
CA LEU A 110 -0.55 -2.30 2.56
C LEU A 110 -1.72 -2.80 3.43
N ALA A 111 -2.24 -3.99 3.14
CA ALA A 111 -3.33 -4.60 3.88
C ALA A 111 -2.93 -4.88 5.34
N GLN A 112 -1.74 -5.44 5.57
CA GLN A 112 -1.22 -5.68 6.92
C GLN A 112 -0.98 -4.39 7.72
N GLY A 113 -0.52 -3.32 7.05
CA GLY A 113 -0.41 -1.98 7.65
C GLY A 113 -1.76 -1.45 8.12
N ALA A 114 -2.80 -1.58 7.28
CA ALA A 114 -4.17 -1.17 7.58
C ALA A 114 -4.76 -1.98 8.74
N ARG A 115 -4.59 -3.30 8.73
CA ARG A 115 -4.98 -4.18 9.84
C ARG A 115 -4.29 -3.78 11.14
N THR A 116 -2.98 -3.57 11.11
CA THR A 116 -2.21 -3.20 12.31
C THR A 116 -2.70 -1.87 12.87
N LEU A 117 -2.96 -0.88 12.02
CA LEU A 117 -3.52 0.40 12.42
C LEU A 117 -4.93 0.23 13.02
N ALA A 118 -5.81 -0.53 12.36
CA ALA A 118 -7.15 -0.82 12.84
C ALA A 118 -7.14 -1.50 14.22
N SER A 119 -6.24 -2.47 14.44
CA SER A 119 -6.05 -3.11 15.74
C SER A 119 -5.60 -2.13 16.82
N ARG A 120 -4.65 -1.23 16.52
CA ARG A 120 -4.17 -0.20 17.46
C ARG A 120 -5.24 0.81 17.84
N LEU A 121 -6.13 1.11 16.90
CA LEU A 121 -7.27 2.00 17.11
C LEU A 121 -8.47 1.28 17.76
N ALA A 122 -8.34 -0.03 18.06
CA ALA A 122 -9.41 -0.87 18.59
C ALA A 122 -10.69 -0.87 17.72
N LEU A 123 -10.51 -0.81 16.39
CA LEU A 123 -11.62 -0.92 15.45
C LEU A 123 -12.10 -2.38 15.35
N PRO A 124 -13.40 -2.63 15.12
CA PRO A 124 -13.90 -3.98 14.91
C PRO A 124 -13.36 -4.56 13.60
N TRP A 125 -13.14 -5.87 13.59
CA TRP A 125 -12.74 -6.66 12.42
C TRP A 125 -11.51 -6.11 11.66
N PRO A 126 -10.35 -5.91 12.32
CA PRO A 126 -9.17 -5.30 11.70
C PRO A 126 -8.66 -6.05 10.46
N VAL A 127 -8.84 -7.37 10.40
CA VAL A 127 -8.53 -8.19 9.22
C VAL A 127 -9.40 -7.78 8.03
N VAL A 128 -10.72 -7.71 8.22
CA VAL A 128 -11.67 -7.30 7.17
C VAL A 128 -11.37 -5.88 6.70
N LEU A 129 -11.09 -4.95 7.63
CA LEU A 129 -10.73 -3.58 7.29
C LEU A 129 -9.45 -3.49 6.44
N GLY A 130 -8.42 -4.29 6.75
CA GLY A 130 -7.21 -4.30 5.93
C GLY A 130 -7.42 -4.91 4.54
N LEU A 131 -8.27 -5.95 4.41
CA LEU A 131 -8.66 -6.51 3.11
C LEU A 131 -9.48 -5.51 2.28
N LEU A 132 -10.44 -4.82 2.89
CA LEU A 132 -11.22 -3.78 2.22
C LEU A 132 -10.33 -2.61 1.77
N TRP A 133 -9.34 -2.23 2.59
CA TRP A 133 -8.37 -1.20 2.22
C TRP A 133 -7.53 -1.60 1.00
N CYS A 134 -7.07 -2.86 0.96
CA CYS A 134 -6.40 -3.44 -0.20
C CYS A 134 -7.30 -3.45 -1.44
N LEU A 135 -8.55 -3.93 -1.30
CA LEU A 135 -9.52 -3.97 -2.39
C LEU A 135 -9.72 -2.58 -3.00
N ALA A 136 -9.91 -1.56 -2.16
CA ALA A 136 -10.09 -0.19 -2.61
C ALA A 136 -8.88 0.31 -3.41
N HIS A 137 -7.65 0.08 -2.92
CA HIS A 137 -6.44 0.51 -3.62
C HIS A 137 -6.18 -0.28 -4.90
N ALA A 138 -6.49 -1.57 -4.92
CA ALA A 138 -6.32 -2.42 -6.10
C ALA A 138 -7.31 -2.00 -7.19
N ALA A 139 -8.58 -1.78 -6.83
CA ALA A 139 -9.59 -1.29 -7.75
C ALA A 139 -9.25 0.10 -8.31
N LEU A 140 -8.74 1.02 -7.47
CA LEU A 140 -8.35 2.36 -7.92
C LEU A 140 -7.15 2.33 -8.87
N ASP A 141 -6.16 1.48 -8.57
CA ASP A 141 -4.99 1.29 -9.43
C ASP A 141 -5.41 0.76 -10.81
N GLU A 142 -6.20 -0.33 -10.85
CA GLU A 142 -6.68 -0.90 -12.11
C GLU A 142 -7.58 0.06 -12.90
N ALA A 143 -8.44 0.83 -12.22
CA ALA A 143 -9.27 1.85 -12.85
C ALA A 143 -8.42 2.96 -13.48
N ARG A 144 -7.35 3.40 -12.80
CA ARG A 144 -6.42 4.40 -13.33
C ARG A 144 -5.56 3.85 -14.46
N GLN A 145 -5.13 2.59 -14.38
CA GLN A 145 -4.41 1.91 -15.47
C GLN A 145 -5.30 1.79 -16.71
N ALA A 146 -6.58 1.46 -16.56
CA ALA A 146 -7.53 1.41 -17.67
C ALA A 146 -7.71 2.77 -18.38
N GLY A 147 -7.55 3.87 -17.65
CA GLY A 147 -7.57 5.24 -18.20
C GLY A 147 -6.23 5.76 -18.73
N THR A 148 -5.14 4.99 -18.65
CA THR A 148 -3.80 5.43 -19.02
C THR A 148 -3.35 4.80 -20.33
N MET A 149 -2.94 5.61 -21.31
CA MET A 149 -2.47 5.12 -22.61
C MET A 149 -1.27 4.16 -22.46
N GLY A 150 -1.32 3.01 -23.15
CA GLY A 150 -0.27 1.99 -23.07
C GLY A 150 -0.28 1.15 -21.79
N ARG A 151 -1.32 1.27 -20.97
CA ARG A 151 -1.57 0.44 -19.79
C ARG A 151 -2.85 -0.37 -20.01
N THR A 152 -2.98 -1.48 -19.30
CA THR A 152 -4.18 -2.32 -19.35
C THR A 152 -4.53 -2.70 -17.93
N GLY A 153 -5.68 -2.24 -17.47
CA GLY A 153 -6.24 -2.68 -16.21
C GLY A 153 -6.97 -4.02 -16.37
N THR A 154 -6.85 -4.93 -15.41
CA THR A 154 -7.51 -6.23 -15.40
C THR A 154 -8.02 -6.61 -14.01
N ALA A 155 -9.25 -7.13 -13.96
CA ALA A 155 -9.82 -7.66 -12.71
C ALA A 155 -8.96 -8.79 -12.11
N TRP A 156 -8.16 -9.49 -12.92
CA TRP A 156 -7.25 -10.52 -12.42
C TRP A 156 -6.11 -9.97 -11.58
N ASP A 157 -5.65 -8.74 -11.85
CA ASP A 157 -4.61 -8.12 -11.03
C ASP A 157 -5.20 -7.65 -9.68
N VAL A 158 -6.50 -7.30 -9.61
CA VAL A 158 -7.21 -7.10 -8.32
C VAL A 158 -7.21 -8.39 -7.49
N VAL A 159 -7.56 -9.52 -8.11
CA VAL A 159 -7.56 -10.83 -7.44
C VAL A 159 -6.16 -11.21 -6.97
N LEU A 160 -5.13 -10.96 -7.77
CA LEU A 160 -3.73 -11.17 -7.40
C LEU A 160 -3.34 -10.34 -6.18
N ASN A 161 -3.69 -9.05 -6.17
CA ASN A 161 -3.42 -8.14 -5.05
C ASN A 161 -4.10 -8.60 -3.76
N LEU A 162 -5.37 -9.02 -3.84
CA LEU A 162 -6.12 -9.56 -2.69
C LEU A 162 -5.54 -10.89 -2.18
N SER A 163 -5.05 -11.74 -3.08
CA SER A 163 -4.37 -12.98 -2.70
C SER A 163 -3.09 -12.68 -1.94
N GLY A 164 -2.33 -11.66 -2.34
CA GLY A 164 -1.16 -11.16 -1.63
C GLY A 164 -1.49 -10.59 -0.26
N ALA A 165 -2.57 -9.80 -0.16
CA ALA A 165 -3.13 -9.31 1.11
C ALA A 165 -3.45 -10.45 2.08
N ALA A 166 -4.21 -11.44 1.64
CA ALA A 166 -4.57 -12.59 2.45
C ALA A 166 -3.32 -13.39 2.90
N PHE A 167 -2.38 -13.62 1.98
CA PHE A 167 -1.15 -14.36 2.26
C PHE A 167 -0.30 -13.67 3.34
N VAL A 168 0.02 -12.39 3.19
CA VAL A 168 0.85 -11.65 4.15
C VAL A 168 0.18 -11.57 5.52
N MET A 169 -1.13 -11.37 5.57
CA MET A 169 -1.87 -11.37 6.83
C MET A 169 -1.85 -12.74 7.52
N ALA A 170 -2.03 -13.82 6.76
CA ALA A 170 -1.98 -15.19 7.29
C ALA A 170 -0.59 -15.51 7.87
N VAL A 171 0.48 -15.15 7.16
CA VAL A 171 1.86 -15.28 7.66
C VAL A 171 2.06 -14.47 8.95
N ALA A 172 1.54 -13.24 9.01
CA ALA A 172 1.62 -12.41 10.21
C ALA A 172 0.85 -13.00 11.40
N GLU A 173 -0.31 -13.61 11.18
CA GLU A 173 -1.06 -14.32 12.22
C GLU A 173 -0.29 -15.54 12.74
N LEU A 174 0.19 -16.41 11.85
CA LEU A 174 0.99 -17.58 12.21
C LEU A 174 2.24 -17.19 13.02
N ALA A 175 2.94 -16.15 12.60
CA ALA A 175 4.11 -15.63 13.30
C ALA A 175 3.78 -14.98 14.66
N SER A 176 2.51 -14.63 14.92
CA SER A 176 2.07 -14.11 16.22
C SER A 176 1.68 -15.23 17.18
N MET A 177 1.18 -16.35 16.68
CA MET A 177 0.80 -17.52 17.48
C MET A 177 2.02 -18.14 18.17
N GLY A 178 3.13 -18.28 17.45
CA GLY A 178 4.39 -18.80 18.00
C GLY A 178 5.09 -17.87 19.01
N ARG A 179 4.59 -16.64 19.20
CA ARG A 179 5.16 -15.65 20.13
C ARG A 179 4.40 -15.50 21.43
N ARG A 180 3.30 -16.22 21.65
CA ARG A 180 2.64 -16.26 22.95
C ARG A 180 3.48 -17.19 23.84
N PRO A 181 4.29 -16.69 24.78
CA PRO A 181 4.92 -17.56 25.77
C PRO A 181 3.79 -18.14 26.60
N ASP A 182 3.93 -19.39 27.04
CA ASP A 182 2.99 -20.07 27.91
C ASP A 182 2.73 -19.24 29.19
N GLN A 183 1.78 -18.32 29.15
CA GLN A 183 1.26 -17.61 30.32
C GLN A 183 0.19 -18.47 31.02
N THR A 184 0.52 -19.75 31.18
CA THR A 184 -0.20 -20.69 32.03
C THR A 184 0.71 -21.03 33.21
N SER A 185 0.79 -20.12 34.16
CA SER A 185 1.29 -20.39 35.51
C SER A 185 0.54 -19.50 36.49
#